data_AF-A0A3C0ZZ99-F1
#
_entry.id   AF-A0A3C0ZZ99-F1
#
_cell.length_a   1.000
_cell.length_b   1.000
_cell.length_c   1.000
_cell.angle_alpha   90.00
_cell.angle_beta   90.00
_cell.angle_gamma   90.00
#
_symmetry.space_group_name_H-M   'P 1'
#
loop_
_entity.id
_entity.type
_entity.pdbx_description
1 polymer ?
#
loop_
_entity_poly.entity_id
_entity_poly.type
_entity_poly.pdbx_seq_one_letter_code
_entity_poly.pdbx_strand_id
1 'polypeptide(L)' 'AESIEGNAEKEGAVAVFVGNAADQIGEVLSLAPFDWGVVTMTKDRVLVLGRDQFCAGLLLTEKASPAMVSSEAAKVLAP' A
#
# COMPACT_ATOMS: atom_id res chain seq x y z
N ALA A 1 13.23 17.44 1.32
CA ALA A 1 12.57 16.19 1.75
C ALA A 1 13.68 15.17 1.99
N GLU A 2 13.75 14.58 3.18
CA GLU A 2 14.64 13.43 3.41
C GLU A 2 14.19 12.25 2.55
N SER A 3 15.15 11.47 2.05
CA SER A 3 14.83 10.26 1.30
C SER A 3 14.02 9.32 2.21
N ILE A 4 12.91 8.81 1.67
CA ILE A 4 12.09 7.78 2.32
C ILE A 4 12.73 6.40 2.06
N GLU A 5 13.43 6.27 0.95
CA GLU A 5 14.06 5.04 0.47
C GLU A 5 15.08 4.50 1.48
N GLY A 6 14.88 3.24 1.89
CA GLY A 6 15.74 2.54 2.84
C GLY A 6 15.42 2.82 4.30
N ASN A 7 14.34 3.54 4.61
CA ASN A 7 13.83 3.73 5.96
C ASN A 7 12.44 3.11 6.10
N ALA A 8 12.41 1.89 6.65
CA ALA A 8 11.19 1.11 6.83
C ALA A 8 10.10 1.84 7.65
N GLU A 9 10.48 2.69 8.60
CA GLU A 9 9.51 3.45 9.41
C GLU A 9 8.82 4.53 8.56
N LYS A 10 9.59 5.27 7.75
CA LYS A 10 9.05 6.28 6.84
C LYS A 10 8.23 5.66 5.71
N GLU A 11 8.69 4.54 5.15
CA GLU A 11 7.98 3.78 4.11
C GLU A 11 6.64 3.24 4.65
N GLY A 12 6.65 2.70 5.88
CA GLY A 12 5.45 2.26 6.57
C GLY A 12 4.47 3.40 6.85
N ALA A 13 4.97 4.57 7.27
CA ALA A 13 4.13 5.74 7.49
C ALA A 13 3.39 6.20 6.22
N VAL A 14 4.04 6.11 5.06
CA VAL A 14 3.38 6.41 3.77
C VAL A 14 2.27 5.40 3.48
N ALA A 15 2.52 4.11 3.68
CA ALA A 15 1.51 3.07 3.44
C ALA A 15 0.27 3.27 4.31
N VAL A 16 0.46 3.60 5.60
CA VAL A 16 -0.64 3.91 6.52
C VAL A 16 -1.38 5.18 6.10
N PHE A 17 -0.65 6.25 5.72
CA PHE A 17 -1.28 7.49 5.27
C PHE A 17 -2.14 7.27 4.01
N VAL A 18 -1.60 6.57 3.02
CA VAL A 18 -2.30 6.28 1.76
C VAL A 18 -3.51 5.37 2.00
N GLY A 19 -3.35 4.30 2.79
CA GLY A 19 -4.44 3.38 3.10
C GLY A 19 -5.60 4.10 3.79
N ASN A 20 -5.32 4.88 4.83
CA ASN A 20 -6.33 5.65 5.53
C ASN A 20 -7.03 6.69 4.64
N ALA A 21 -6.28 7.33 3.73
CA ALA A 21 -6.87 8.28 2.79
C ALA A 21 -7.80 7.56 1.79
N ALA A 22 -7.41 6.38 1.32
CA ALA A 22 -8.22 5.56 0.41
C ALA A 22 -9.51 5.09 1.09
N ASP A 23 -9.45 4.66 2.35
CA ASP A 23 -10.62 4.26 3.13
C ASP A 23 -11.61 5.42 3.33
N GLN A 24 -11.11 6.60 3.75
CA GLN A 24 -11.96 7.78 3.94
C GLN A 24 -12.66 8.20 2.64
N ILE A 25 -11.93 8.18 1.51
CA ILE A 25 -12.52 8.48 0.20
C ILE A 25 -13.54 7.41 -0.19
N GLY A 26 -13.23 6.14 0.06
CA GLY A 26 -14.12 5.01 -0.21
C GLY A 26 -15.45 5.14 0.54
N GLU A 27 -15.41 5.50 1.82
CA GLU A 27 -16.59 5.73 2.65
C GLU A 27 -17.45 6.86 2.08
N VAL A 28 -16.84 8.02 1.78
CA VAL A 28 -17.54 9.20 1.22
C VAL A 28 -18.19 8.87 -0.13
N LEU A 29 -17.55 8.04 -0.95
CA LEU A 29 -18.03 7.66 -2.27
C LEU A 29 -18.93 6.40 -2.27
N SER A 30 -19.19 5.80 -1.10
CA SER A 30 -19.91 4.52 -0.97
C SER A 30 -19.31 3.40 -1.82
N LEU A 31 -17.98 3.35 -1.89
CA LEU A 31 -17.23 2.28 -2.54
C LEU A 31 -17.07 1.08 -1.60
N ALA A 32 -16.71 -0.06 -2.16
CA ALA A 32 -16.26 -1.19 -1.36
C ALA A 32 -15.00 -0.82 -0.54
N PRO A 33 -14.75 -1.49 0.60
CA PRO A 33 -13.54 -1.28 1.39
C PRO A 33 -12.26 -1.36 0.55
N PHE A 34 -11.25 -0.58 0.92
CA PHE A 34 -9.98 -0.58 0.21
C PHE A 34 -9.24 -1.90 0.39
N ASP A 35 -8.99 -2.61 -0.72
CA ASP A 35 -8.24 -3.86 -0.71
C ASP A 35 -6.73 -3.61 -0.96
N TRP A 36 -6.40 -3.01 -2.11
CA TRP A 36 -5.04 -2.59 -2.41
C TRP A 36 -4.98 -1.52 -3.51
N GLY A 37 -3.83 -0.84 -3.59
CA GLY A 37 -3.54 0.17 -4.60
C GLY A 37 -2.04 0.37 -4.82
N VAL A 38 -1.67 1.00 -5.93
CA VAL A 38 -0.26 1.30 -6.24
C VAL A 38 -0.05 2.80 -6.23
N VAL A 39 0.96 3.25 -5.48
CA VAL A 39 1.41 4.64 -5.45
C VAL A 39 2.79 4.73 -6.07
N THR A 40 2.99 5.71 -6.94
CA THR A 40 4.32 6.02 -7.48
C THR A 40 4.93 7.15 -6.66
N MET A 41 6.03 6.87 -5.97
CA MET A 41 6.83 7.83 -5.22
C MET A 41 8.10 8.17 -5.98
N THR A 42 8.05 9.25 -6.77
CA THR A 42 9.16 9.75 -7.61
C THR A 42 9.65 8.73 -8.66
N LYS A 43 10.33 7.66 -8.25
CA LYS A 43 10.79 6.55 -9.10
C LYS A 43 10.29 5.19 -8.64
N ASP A 44 9.98 5.05 -7.35
CA ASP A 44 9.59 3.78 -6.77
C ASP A 44 8.09 3.59 -6.84
N ARG A 45 7.68 2.33 -7.00
CA ARG A 45 6.28 1.95 -6.92
C ARG A 45 6.06 1.24 -5.59
N VAL A 46 5.11 1.72 -4.81
CA VAL A 46 4.70 1.10 -3.56
C VAL A 46 3.33 0.49 -3.76
N LEU A 47 3.21 -0.81 -3.53
CA LEU A 47 1.93 -1.47 -3.36
C LEU A 47 1.48 -1.27 -1.92
N VAL A 48 0.33 -0.64 -1.73
CA VAL A 48 -0.33 -0.48 -0.44
C VAL A 48 -1.44 -1.50 -0.35
N LEU A 49 -1.45 -2.27 0.73
CA LEU A 49 -2.45 -3.28 1.05
C LEU A 49 -3.23 -2.82 2.29
N GLY A 50 -4.56 -2.74 2.17
CA GLY A 50 -5.46 -2.54 3.31
C GLY A 50 -5.75 -3.88 4.00
N ARG A 51 -5.61 -3.93 5.32
CA ARG A 51 -6.03 -5.06 6.17
C ARG A 51 -6.82 -4.50 7.35
N ASP A 52 -7.65 -5.33 7.96
CA ASP A 52 -8.59 -4.91 9.00
C ASP A 52 -7.88 -4.24 10.19
N GLN A 53 -6.65 -4.65 10.49
CA GLN A 53 -5.88 -4.17 11.65
C GLN A 53 -4.66 -3.32 11.30
N PHE A 54 -4.22 -3.29 10.04
CA PHE A 54 -3.01 -2.60 9.63
C PHE A 54 -2.96 -2.33 8.13
N CYS A 55 -2.10 -1.40 7.72
CA CYS A 55 -1.73 -1.22 6.32
C CYS A 55 -0.32 -1.76 6.09
N ALA A 56 -0.09 -2.43 4.96
CA ALA A 56 1.24 -2.86 4.55
C ALA A 56 1.68 -2.16 3.27
N GLY A 57 2.94 -1.68 3.27
CA GLY A 57 3.60 -1.14 2.08
C GLY A 57 4.64 -2.11 1.55
N LEU A 58 4.58 -2.43 0.26
CA LEU A 58 5.56 -3.26 -0.42
C LEU A 58 6.21 -2.47 -1.56
N LEU A 59 7.52 -2.27 -1.49
CA LEU A 59 8.29 -1.71 -2.59
C LEU A 59 8.32 -2.68 -3.77
N LEU A 60 7.89 -2.20 -4.94
CA LEU A 60 7.85 -2.95 -6.18
C LEU A 60 9.03 -2.55 -7.05
N THR A 61 9.81 -3.55 -7.45
CA THR A 61 10.80 -3.38 -8.52
C THR A 61 10.09 -3.26 -9.88
N GLU A 62 10.80 -2.80 -10.90
CA GLU A 62 10.23 -2.57 -12.25
C GLU A 62 9.50 -3.80 -12.83
N LYS A 63 9.97 -5.01 -12.50
CA LYS A 63 9.42 -6.28 -13.00
C LYS A 63 8.28 -6.83 -12.15
N ALA A 64 7.97 -6.20 -11.01
CA ALA A 64 6.95 -6.69 -10.10
C ALA A 64 5.54 -6.30 -10.57
N SER A 65 4.72 -7.30 -10.89
CA SER A 65 3.31 -7.14 -11.18
C SER A 65 2.53 -6.90 -9.88
N PRO A 66 1.85 -5.75 -9.70
CA PRO A 66 1.11 -5.46 -8.48
C PRO A 66 0.08 -6.53 -8.13
N ALA A 67 -0.65 -7.03 -9.13
CA ALA A 67 -1.69 -8.02 -8.94
C ALA A 67 -1.12 -9.39 -8.49
N MET A 68 0.04 -9.77 -9.01
CA MET A 68 0.69 -11.01 -8.55
C MET A 68 1.23 -10.85 -7.13
N VAL A 69 1.86 -9.70 -6.84
CA VAL A 69 2.42 -9.43 -5.52
C VAL A 69 1.31 -9.32 -4.47
N SER A 70 0.19 -8.67 -4.76
CA SER A 70 -0.95 -8.58 -3.83
C SER A 70 -1.56 -9.96 -3.56
N SER A 71 -1.70 -10.79 -4.60
CA SER A 71 -2.19 -12.16 -4.48
C SER A 71 -1.27 -13.03 -3.60
N GLU A 72 0.05 -12.95 -3.77
CA GLU A 72 0.99 -13.67 -2.90
C GLU A 72 1.01 -13.09 -1.48
N ALA A 73 0.98 -11.76 -1.34
CA ALA A 73 0.97 -11.11 -0.04
C ALA A 73 -0.28 -11.45 0.77
N ALA A 74 -1.45 -11.59 0.14
CA ALA A 74 -2.69 -12.00 0.79
C ALA A 74 -2.63 -13.42 1.39
N LYS A 75 -1.73 -14.28 0.93
CA LYS A 75 -1.53 -15.62 1.51
C LYS A 75 -0.74 -15.59 2.80
N VAL A 76 0.09 -14.56 3.00
CA VAL A 76 1.03 -14.45 4.12
C VAL A 76 0.53 -13.47 5.17
N LEU A 77 0.00 -12.33 4.71
CA LEU A 77 -0.64 -11.32 5.51
C LEU A 77 -2.10 -11.73 5.62
N ALA A 78 -2.40 -12.50 6.67
CA ALA A 78 -3.78 -12.88 7.00
C ALA A 78 -4.70 -11.64 7.02
N PRO A 79 -6.00 -11.79 6.70
CA PRO A 79 -6.98 -10.73 6.87
C PRO A 79 -7.02 -10.22 8.32
#